data_AF-A0A842L6H7-F1
#
_entry.id   AF-A0A842L6H7-F1
#
_cell.length_a   1.000
_cell.length_b   1.000
_cell.length_c   1.000
_cell.angle_alpha   90.00
_cell.angle_beta   90.00
_cell.angle_gamma   90.00
#
_symmetry.space_group_name_H-M   'P 1'
#
loop_
_entity.id
_entity.type
_entity.pdbx_description
1 polymer ?
#
loop_
_entity_poly.entity_id
_entity_poly.type
_entity_poly.pdbx_seq_one_letter_code
_entity_poly.pdbx_strand_id
1 'polypeptide(L)'
;MKDKRKEILREILGEFADDSLEAENGKVKSGKEVTLDIDEIIQRKPSKHRKADVKEVEIIEEDLIPLYKVSLPKFSDKERELINEIRSKVVEAAVTAGGEFQIDKKTLMREIKNFLRVKGIRDIDRLANQIVQEMLGYGEIDPLIRDDNLEEIMIIGVKKPVFVYHRDKGMMITNLIFDDADNIKALIDLIARQVGRRIDQQTPILDARLPDGSRVNATIPPVSPDGPTLTVRKFKKDPYTIIDLINFKTMSSYLAAFLWVCTDGLGVKPCNAIIAGGTSSGKTTTLNTIAAFIPPRERVITIEDTLELQLPHPHILRMETRPPNIEGKG
;
A
#
# COMPACT_ATOMS: atom_id res chain seq x y z
N MET A 1 -34.24 25.25 -15.05
CA MET A 1 -33.53 24.60 -13.91
C MET A 1 -32.23 23.87 -14.30
N LYS A 2 -31.98 23.56 -15.59
CA LYS A 2 -30.69 23.07 -16.09
C LYS A 2 -29.70 24.20 -16.46
N ASP A 3 -30.16 25.43 -16.71
CA ASP A 3 -29.31 26.54 -17.13
C ASP A 3 -28.49 27.21 -16.01
N LYS A 4 -29.00 27.30 -14.78
CA LYS A 4 -28.24 27.89 -13.65
C LYS A 4 -27.02 27.05 -13.21
N ARG A 5 -27.03 25.72 -13.43
CA ARG A 5 -25.86 24.86 -13.18
C ARG A 5 -24.76 25.05 -14.24
N LYS A 6 -25.14 25.38 -15.49
CA LYS A 6 -24.20 25.70 -16.57
C LYS A 6 -23.64 27.13 -16.43
N GLU A 7 -24.42 28.08 -15.92
CA GLU A 7 -23.94 29.44 -15.61
C GLU A 7 -22.90 29.45 -14.49
N ILE A 8 -23.12 28.69 -13.41
CA ILE A 8 -22.13 28.57 -12.31
C ILE A 8 -20.86 27.86 -12.79
N LEU A 9 -20.98 26.85 -13.65
CA LEU A 9 -19.83 26.20 -14.31
C LEU A 9 -19.11 27.12 -15.32
N ARG A 10 -19.79 28.13 -15.86
CA ARG A 10 -19.22 29.15 -16.77
C ARG A 10 -18.49 30.26 -16.01
N GLU A 11 -18.96 30.65 -14.81
CA GLU A 11 -18.27 31.62 -13.94
C GLU A 11 -16.98 31.06 -13.32
N ILE A 12 -16.91 29.74 -13.10
CA ILE A 12 -15.76 29.08 -12.43
C ILE A 12 -14.57 28.84 -13.39
N LEU A 13 -14.77 28.83 -14.71
CA LEU A 13 -13.77 28.36 -15.70
C LEU A 13 -13.52 29.32 -16.88
N GLY A 14 -13.56 30.63 -16.65
CA GLY A 14 -13.34 31.64 -17.68
C GLY A 14 -12.14 31.37 -18.62
N GLU A 15 -12.47 31.40 -19.92
CA GLU A 15 -11.67 31.45 -21.16
C GLU A 15 -10.52 30.44 -21.30
N PHE A 16 -10.79 29.31 -21.96
CA PHE A 16 -10.02 28.79 -23.11
C PHE A 16 -10.76 27.57 -23.66
N ALA A 17 -11.91 27.81 -24.27
CA ALA A 17 -12.48 26.90 -25.24
C ALA A 17 -12.83 27.74 -26.46
N ASP A 18 -11.97 27.67 -27.48
CA ASP A 18 -12.49 27.74 -28.84
C ASP A 18 -11.97 26.55 -29.63
N ASP A 19 -12.90 25.99 -30.39
CA ASP A 19 -12.78 24.81 -31.21
C ASP A 19 -11.95 25.12 -32.46
N SER A 20 -11.02 24.24 -32.83
CA SER A 20 -10.75 23.98 -34.26
C SER A 20 -9.89 22.73 -34.49
N LEU A 21 -10.44 21.87 -35.37
CA LEU A 21 -9.76 21.06 -36.41
C LEU A 21 -9.27 19.65 -36.05
N GLU A 22 -10.16 18.71 -36.33
CA GLU A 22 -10.08 17.61 -37.32
C GLU A 22 -8.76 16.82 -37.56
N ALA A 23 -9.00 15.54 -37.84
CA ALA A 23 -8.07 14.43 -37.99
C ALA A 23 -7.11 14.53 -39.18
N GLU A 24 -5.94 13.88 -39.08
CA GLU A 24 -5.45 13.03 -40.17
C GLU A 24 -4.38 12.00 -39.75
N ASN A 25 -4.34 10.94 -40.56
CA ASN A 25 -3.68 9.64 -40.41
C ASN A 25 -2.16 9.66 -40.70
N GLY A 26 -1.43 8.61 -40.29
CA GLY A 26 -0.24 8.17 -41.07
C GLY A 26 0.82 7.33 -40.35
N LYS A 27 1.07 6.12 -40.87
CA LYS A 27 2.13 5.14 -40.51
C LYS A 27 3.55 5.65 -40.91
N VAL A 28 4.72 5.12 -40.51
CA VAL A 28 5.33 3.81 -40.85
C VAL A 28 6.70 3.62 -40.12
N LYS A 29 7.00 2.32 -39.87
CA LYS A 29 8.21 1.56 -39.49
C LYS A 29 9.62 2.01 -39.96
N SER A 30 10.67 1.68 -39.19
CA SER A 30 11.61 0.53 -39.42
C SER A 30 13.01 0.75 -38.77
N GLY A 31 13.60 -0.33 -38.21
CA GLY A 31 14.99 -0.39 -37.70
C GLY A 31 16.03 -0.43 -38.83
N LYS A 32 17.35 -0.39 -38.66
CA LYS A 32 18.34 -0.91 -37.68
C LYS A 32 19.53 0.10 -37.67
N GLU A 33 20.53 0.11 -36.78
CA GLU A 33 21.58 -0.92 -36.63
C GLU A 33 22.47 -0.53 -35.45
N VAL A 34 22.86 -1.55 -34.66
CA VAL A 34 23.58 -1.43 -33.40
C VAL A 34 24.97 -1.99 -33.61
N THR A 35 26.00 -1.21 -33.28
CA THR A 35 27.36 -1.71 -33.04
C THR A 35 27.64 -1.64 -31.54
N LEU A 36 27.75 -2.81 -30.91
CA LEU A 36 28.01 -3.01 -29.48
C LEU A 36 29.51 -3.14 -29.26
N ASP A 37 30.07 -2.26 -28.43
CA ASP A 37 31.44 -2.36 -27.95
C ASP A 37 31.50 -3.32 -26.75
N ILE A 38 32.36 -4.34 -26.84
CA ILE A 38 32.35 -5.52 -25.96
C ILE A 38 32.95 -5.19 -24.58
N ASP A 39 33.80 -4.17 -24.49
CA ASP A 39 34.45 -3.76 -23.25
C ASP A 39 33.50 -2.99 -22.30
N GLU A 40 32.40 -2.41 -22.81
CA GLU A 40 31.37 -1.73 -22.00
C GLU A 40 30.42 -2.72 -21.27
N ILE A 41 30.36 -3.97 -21.76
CA ILE A 41 29.51 -5.04 -21.23
C ILE A 41 30.19 -5.73 -20.03
N ILE A 42 31.52 -5.79 -20.02
CA ILE A 42 32.31 -6.49 -18.99
C ILE A 42 32.30 -5.73 -17.65
N GLN A 43 32.08 -4.41 -17.65
CA GLN A 43 31.97 -3.60 -16.43
C GLN A 43 30.54 -3.47 -15.86
N ARG A 44 29.51 -4.08 -16.46
CA ARG A 44 28.15 -4.05 -15.92
C ARG A 44 27.92 -5.15 -14.89
N LYS A 45 27.69 -4.73 -13.64
CA LYS A 45 26.97 -5.55 -12.65
C LYS A 45 25.44 -5.44 -12.83
N PRO A 46 24.69 -6.50 -12.48
CA PRO A 46 23.54 -6.94 -13.26
C PRO A 46 22.28 -6.09 -13.04
N SER A 47 21.51 -5.94 -14.12
CA SER A 47 20.14 -5.45 -14.08
C SER A 47 19.27 -6.39 -13.24
N LYS A 48 18.80 -5.91 -12.09
CA LYS A 48 17.65 -6.48 -11.39
C LYS A 48 16.48 -5.55 -11.60
N HIS A 49 15.45 -6.07 -12.27
CA HIS A 49 14.04 -5.68 -12.22
C HIS A 49 13.78 -4.25 -11.73
N ARG A 50 13.37 -3.36 -12.65
CA ARG A 50 12.76 -2.07 -12.34
C ARG A 50 11.54 -2.30 -11.43
N LYS A 51 11.76 -2.27 -10.11
CA LYS A 51 10.72 -1.96 -9.13
C LYS A 51 10.37 -0.49 -9.36
N ALA A 52 9.12 -0.23 -9.71
CA ALA A 52 8.63 1.12 -9.92
C ALA A 52 8.70 1.91 -8.59
N ASP A 53 9.42 3.03 -8.63
CA ASP A 53 9.45 4.19 -7.72
C ASP A 53 9.16 3.92 -6.23
N VAL A 54 10.07 3.19 -5.58
CA VAL A 54 10.42 3.47 -4.18
C VAL A 54 11.64 4.38 -4.23
N LYS A 55 11.50 5.63 -3.79
CA LYS A 55 12.61 6.59 -3.68
C LYS A 55 13.70 5.96 -2.81
N GLU A 56 14.94 6.04 -3.27
CA GLU A 56 16.14 5.42 -2.70
C GLU A 56 16.08 5.25 -1.18
N VAL A 57 15.95 3.99 -0.76
CA VAL A 57 16.05 3.56 0.64
C VAL A 57 17.50 3.21 0.88
N GLU A 58 18.13 3.89 1.83
CA GLU A 58 19.48 3.57 2.29
C GLU A 58 19.40 2.88 3.65
N ILE A 59 20.09 1.74 3.77
CA ILE A 59 20.23 1.00 5.03
C ILE A 59 21.62 1.30 5.58
N ILE A 60 21.68 1.86 6.78
CA ILE A 60 22.94 2.16 7.49
C ILE A 60 23.05 1.23 8.70
N GLU A 61 24.03 0.33 8.68
CA GLU A 61 24.26 -0.71 9.71
C GLU A 61 25.35 -0.30 10.72
N GLU A 62 25.41 0.98 11.11
CA GLU A 62 26.45 1.49 12.02
C GLU A 62 26.10 1.35 13.51
N ASP A 63 24.79 1.31 13.84
CA ASP A 63 24.27 1.29 15.21
C ASP A 63 23.63 -0.06 15.61
N LEU A 64 23.38 -0.24 16.92
CA LEU A 64 22.67 -1.39 17.49
C LEU A 64 21.29 -1.64 16.85
N ILE A 65 20.63 -0.59 16.36
CA ILE A 65 19.41 -0.67 15.56
C ILE A 65 19.69 0.02 14.23
N PRO A 66 19.68 -0.72 13.10
CA PRO A 66 19.96 -0.14 11.80
C PRO A 66 18.99 0.98 11.41
N LEU A 67 19.48 1.96 10.66
CA LEU A 67 18.67 3.06 10.14
C LEU A 67 18.10 2.69 8.76
N TYR A 68 16.79 2.85 8.62
CA TYR A 68 16.02 2.76 7.38
C TYR A 68 15.69 4.18 6.90
N LYS A 69 16.49 4.70 5.99
CA LYS A 69 16.35 6.10 5.54
C LYS A 69 15.28 6.22 4.46
N VAL A 70 14.24 6.97 4.77
CA VAL A 70 13.12 7.31 3.90
C VAL A 70 13.37 8.66 3.24
N SER A 71 13.39 8.66 1.91
CA SER A 71 13.54 9.86 1.10
C SER A 71 12.17 10.47 0.78
N LEU A 72 11.69 11.39 1.63
CA LEU A 72 10.46 12.14 1.36
C LEU A 72 10.68 13.25 0.31
N PRO A 73 9.68 13.54 -0.55
CA PRO A 73 9.73 14.75 -1.37
C PRO A 73 9.82 15.97 -0.46
N LYS A 74 10.89 16.77 -0.61
CA LYS A 74 10.95 18.08 0.02
C LYS A 74 10.15 19.05 -0.83
N PHE A 75 9.08 19.59 -0.25
CA PHE A 75 8.33 20.71 -0.84
C PHE A 75 8.93 22.03 -0.36
N SER A 76 9.12 22.96 -1.28
CA SER A 76 9.36 24.36 -0.96
C SER A 76 8.16 24.97 -0.24
N ASP A 77 8.36 26.07 0.49
CA ASP A 77 7.26 26.74 1.21
C ASP A 77 6.12 27.16 0.26
N LYS A 78 6.47 27.57 -0.97
CA LYS A 78 5.50 27.88 -2.03
C LYS A 78 4.70 26.65 -2.48
N GLU A 79 5.34 25.49 -2.58
CA GLU A 79 4.65 24.24 -2.93
C GLU A 79 3.73 23.78 -1.79
N ARG A 80 4.14 23.98 -0.52
CA ARG A 80 3.29 23.70 0.65
C ARG A 80 2.05 24.59 0.69
N GLU A 81 2.20 25.88 0.43
CA GLU A 81 1.06 26.80 0.31
C GLU A 81 0.09 26.34 -0.78
N LEU A 82 0.62 25.93 -1.93
CA LEU A 82 -0.18 25.42 -3.04
C LEU A 82 -0.92 24.13 -2.67
N ILE A 83 -0.26 23.20 -1.99
CA ILE A 83 -0.86 21.96 -1.48
C ILE A 83 -2.02 22.28 -0.53
N ASN A 84 -1.82 23.24 0.38
CA ASN A 84 -2.85 23.66 1.32
C ASN A 84 -4.03 24.33 0.62
N GLU A 85 -3.78 25.15 -0.40
CA GLU A 85 -4.84 25.75 -1.23
C GLU A 85 -5.67 24.67 -1.95
N ILE A 86 -5.00 23.66 -2.53
CA ILE A 86 -5.67 22.54 -3.20
C ILE A 86 -6.44 21.69 -2.18
N ARG A 87 -5.88 21.41 -0.99
CA ARG A 87 -6.58 20.70 0.10
C ARG A 87 -7.86 21.42 0.50
N SER A 88 -7.80 22.73 0.72
CA SER A 88 -8.96 23.52 1.11
C SER A 88 -10.09 23.42 0.09
N LYS A 89 -9.77 23.56 -1.21
CA LYS A 89 -10.77 23.43 -2.29
C LYS A 89 -11.36 22.03 -2.38
N VAL A 90 -10.55 20.99 -2.21
CA VAL A 90 -11.04 19.61 -2.23
C VAL A 90 -11.96 19.32 -1.03
N VAL A 91 -11.63 19.84 0.16
CA VAL A 91 -12.48 19.71 1.35
C VAL A 91 -13.81 20.45 1.13
N GLU A 92 -13.78 21.68 0.61
CA GLU A 92 -14.98 22.46 0.31
C GLU A 92 -15.89 21.76 -0.71
N ALA A 93 -15.31 21.17 -1.76
CA ALA A 93 -16.04 20.36 -2.73
C ALA A 93 -16.69 19.12 -2.08
N ALA A 94 -15.98 18.44 -1.19
CA ALA A 94 -16.48 17.26 -0.49
C ALA A 94 -17.65 17.58 0.48
N VAL A 95 -17.56 18.71 1.19
CA VAL A 95 -18.64 19.20 2.07
C VAL A 95 -19.89 19.54 1.26
N THR A 96 -19.70 20.17 0.09
CA THR A 96 -20.81 20.54 -0.81
C THR A 96 -21.48 19.31 -1.46
N ALA A 97 -20.71 18.24 -1.68
CA ALA A 97 -21.18 17.01 -2.33
C ALA A 97 -21.96 16.04 -1.41
N GLY A 98 -22.04 16.30 -0.09
CA GLY A 98 -22.93 15.56 0.80
C GLY A 98 -22.46 14.15 1.20
N GLY A 99 -21.19 13.99 1.59
CA GLY A 99 -20.73 12.83 2.37
C GLY A 99 -20.30 11.58 1.60
N GLU A 100 -20.77 11.37 0.36
CA GLU A 100 -20.28 10.31 -0.55
C GLU A 100 -19.40 10.88 -1.67
N PHE A 101 -18.37 11.64 -1.30
CA PHE A 101 -17.41 12.16 -2.28
C PHE A 101 -16.33 11.11 -2.56
N GLN A 102 -16.58 10.21 -3.51
CA GLN A 102 -15.54 9.33 -4.05
C GLN A 102 -14.79 10.02 -5.18
N ILE A 103 -13.56 10.46 -4.89
CA ILE A 103 -12.68 11.04 -5.89
C ILE A 103 -11.93 9.91 -6.60
N ASP A 104 -12.22 9.70 -7.89
CA ASP A 104 -11.36 8.87 -8.74
C ASP A 104 -9.99 9.57 -8.90
N LYS A 105 -8.90 8.81 -8.64
CA LYS A 105 -7.51 9.26 -8.79
C LYS A 105 -7.28 9.89 -10.16
N LYS A 106 -7.91 9.38 -11.23
CA LYS A 106 -7.77 9.95 -12.58
C LYS A 106 -8.36 11.36 -12.69
N THR A 107 -9.53 11.57 -12.10
CA THR A 107 -10.21 12.87 -12.10
C THR A 107 -9.43 13.90 -11.29
N LEU A 108 -8.96 13.50 -10.09
CA LEU A 108 -8.14 14.36 -9.23
C LEU A 108 -6.82 14.75 -9.91
N MET A 109 -6.14 13.78 -10.52
CA MET A 109 -4.91 14.02 -11.28
C MET A 109 -5.13 15.06 -12.39
N ARG A 110 -6.25 14.97 -13.12
CA ARG A 110 -6.57 15.91 -14.19
C ARG A 110 -6.82 17.31 -13.65
N GLU A 111 -7.59 17.44 -12.58
CA GLU A 111 -7.92 18.73 -11.96
C GLU A 111 -6.68 19.42 -11.38
N ILE A 112 -5.83 18.68 -10.68
CA ILE A 112 -4.58 19.22 -10.14
C ILE A 112 -3.67 19.65 -11.29
N LYS A 113 -3.51 18.84 -12.34
CA LYS A 113 -2.72 19.24 -13.53
C LYS A 113 -3.23 20.54 -14.14
N ASN A 114 -4.54 20.71 -14.26
CA ASN A 114 -5.13 21.94 -14.78
C ASN A 114 -4.86 23.14 -13.85
N PHE A 115 -5.01 22.97 -12.54
CA PHE A 115 -4.72 24.01 -11.57
C PHE A 115 -3.24 24.45 -11.60
N LEU A 116 -2.32 23.48 -11.69
CA LEU A 116 -0.88 23.74 -11.82
C LEU A 116 -0.53 24.44 -13.14
N ARG A 117 -1.25 24.13 -14.24
CA ARG A 117 -1.10 24.85 -15.53
C ARG A 117 -1.49 26.31 -15.41
N VAL A 118 -2.62 26.62 -14.78
CA VAL A 118 -3.10 28.00 -14.59
C VAL A 118 -2.11 28.82 -13.74
N LYS A 119 -1.50 28.21 -12.73
CA LYS A 119 -0.45 28.86 -11.89
C LYS A 119 0.92 28.97 -12.59
N GLY A 120 1.09 28.46 -13.82
CA GLY A 120 2.32 28.58 -14.60
C GLY A 120 3.48 27.72 -14.11
N ILE A 121 3.20 26.61 -13.41
CA ILE A 121 4.26 25.72 -12.89
C ILE A 121 4.84 24.87 -14.03
N ARG A 122 6.16 24.75 -14.09
CA ARG A 122 6.85 24.05 -15.19
C ARG A 122 6.83 22.52 -15.05
N ASP A 123 6.96 22.01 -13.83
CA ASP A 123 7.07 20.55 -13.55
C ASP A 123 5.73 19.97 -13.08
N ILE A 124 4.74 20.05 -13.96
CA ILE A 124 3.33 19.78 -13.66
C ILE A 124 3.11 18.30 -13.33
N ASP A 125 3.71 17.40 -14.10
CA ASP A 125 3.51 15.97 -13.91
C ASP A 125 4.13 15.49 -12.59
N ARG A 126 5.35 15.94 -12.27
CA ARG A 126 6.01 15.58 -11.01
C ARG A 126 5.21 16.10 -9.81
N LEU A 127 4.86 17.38 -9.82
CA LEU A 127 4.16 18.01 -8.70
C LEU A 127 2.74 17.47 -8.57
N ALA A 128 2.00 17.27 -9.67
CA ALA A 128 0.66 16.66 -9.60
C ALA A 128 0.69 15.26 -8.99
N ASN A 129 1.66 14.43 -9.39
CA ASN A 129 1.82 13.09 -8.81
C ASN A 129 2.12 13.16 -7.30
N GLN A 130 2.99 14.08 -6.88
CA GLN A 130 3.31 14.28 -5.46
C GLN A 130 2.10 14.77 -4.65
N ILE A 131 1.36 15.74 -5.17
CA ILE A 131 0.15 16.27 -4.51
C ILE A 131 -0.91 15.18 -4.40
N VAL A 132 -1.19 14.45 -5.49
CA VAL A 132 -2.16 13.34 -5.46
C VAL A 132 -1.74 12.24 -4.50
N GLN A 133 -0.44 11.92 -4.47
CA GLN A 133 0.10 10.96 -3.52
C GLN A 133 -0.09 11.43 -2.08
N GLU A 134 0.11 12.71 -1.80
CA GLU A 134 -0.09 13.27 -0.46
C GLU A 134 -1.58 13.42 -0.07
N MET A 135 -2.46 13.58 -1.05
CA MET A 135 -3.91 13.69 -0.81
C MET A 135 -4.61 12.34 -0.68
N LEU A 136 -4.21 11.34 -1.48
CA LEU A 136 -4.85 10.01 -1.51
C LEU A 136 -4.06 8.94 -0.75
N GLY A 137 -2.76 9.15 -0.56
CA GLY A 137 -1.89 8.22 0.17
C GLY A 137 -1.95 8.42 1.67
N TYR A 138 -1.06 7.72 2.37
CA TYR A 138 -0.97 7.71 3.82
C TYR A 138 0.01 8.77 4.37
N GLY A 139 0.10 9.93 3.71
CA GLY A 139 1.03 10.99 4.09
C GLY A 139 2.50 10.53 4.11
N GLU A 140 3.22 10.87 5.18
CA GLU A 140 4.66 10.60 5.32
C GLU A 140 5.01 9.11 5.39
N ILE A 141 4.07 8.24 5.79
CA ILE A 141 4.31 6.79 5.85
C ILE A 141 3.99 6.06 4.54
N ASP A 142 3.43 6.74 3.53
CA ASP A 142 3.07 6.14 2.25
C ASP A 142 4.25 5.41 1.56
N PRO A 143 5.50 5.93 1.54
CA PRO A 143 6.65 5.20 1.01
C PRO A 143 6.91 3.87 1.76
N LEU A 144 6.72 3.84 3.08
CA LEU A 144 6.89 2.64 3.89
C LEU A 144 5.80 1.60 3.56
N ILE A 145 4.56 2.05 3.41
CA ILE A 145 3.44 1.19 3.03
C ILE A 145 3.62 0.61 1.63
N ARG A 146 4.31 1.30 0.72
CA ARG A 146 4.60 0.76 -0.62
C ARG A 146 5.79 -0.18 -0.68
N ASP A 147 6.67 -0.18 0.32
CA ASP A 147 7.86 -1.02 0.30
C ASP A 147 7.57 -2.47 0.73
N ASP A 148 7.45 -3.38 -0.24
CA ASP A 148 7.17 -4.81 0.01
C ASP A 148 8.24 -5.52 0.88
N ASN A 149 9.43 -4.95 1.04
CA ASN A 149 10.47 -5.49 1.91
C ASN A 149 10.17 -5.25 3.41
N LEU A 150 9.21 -4.38 3.73
CA LEU A 150 8.75 -4.15 5.10
C LEU A 150 7.58 -5.08 5.44
N GLU A 151 7.61 -5.62 6.65
CA GLU A 151 6.56 -6.44 7.24
C GLU A 151 5.71 -5.68 8.23
N GLU A 152 6.32 -4.75 8.97
CA GLU A 152 5.63 -3.98 10.00
C GLU A 152 6.13 -2.54 10.03
N ILE A 153 5.21 -1.60 10.26
CA ILE A 153 5.47 -0.17 10.43
C ILE A 153 4.81 0.25 11.74
N MET A 154 5.56 0.90 12.63
CA MET A 154 5.14 1.19 13.99
C MET A 154 5.39 2.66 14.34
N ILE A 155 4.31 3.41 14.52
CA ILE A 155 4.31 4.75 15.10
C ILE A 155 3.97 4.61 16.58
N ILE A 156 4.95 4.88 17.45
CA ILE A 156 4.86 4.64 18.90
C ILE A 156 4.62 5.93 19.72
N GLY A 157 4.13 6.99 19.06
CA GLY A 157 3.83 8.29 19.67
C GLY A 157 4.63 9.45 19.07
N VAL A 158 4.53 10.60 19.72
CA VAL A 158 5.18 11.85 19.28
C VAL A 158 6.65 11.92 19.67
N LYS A 159 7.44 12.65 18.91
CA LYS A 159 8.88 12.91 19.13
C LYS A 159 9.72 11.63 19.25
N LYS A 160 9.21 10.52 18.72
CA LYS A 160 9.88 9.22 18.63
C LYS A 160 10.02 8.84 17.15
N PRO A 161 11.11 8.18 16.75
CA PRO A 161 11.24 7.69 15.40
C PRO A 161 10.20 6.61 15.11
N VAL A 162 9.72 6.56 13.87
CA VAL A 162 8.93 5.44 13.38
C VAL A 162 9.83 4.21 13.26
N PHE A 163 9.38 3.09 13.82
CA PHE A 163 10.05 1.80 13.73
C PHE A 163 9.50 1.02 12.54
N VAL A 164 10.35 0.20 11.93
CA VAL A 164 9.95 -0.72 10.87
C VAL A 164 10.59 -2.08 11.08
N TYR A 165 9.88 -3.14 10.72
CA TYR A 165 10.44 -4.49 10.65
C TYR A 165 10.71 -4.84 9.19
N HIS A 166 11.99 -4.91 8.82
CA HIS A 166 12.43 -5.32 7.49
C HIS A 166 12.57 -6.84 7.43
N ARG A 167 12.01 -7.47 6.39
CA ARG A 167 11.93 -8.94 6.26
C ARG A 167 13.29 -9.64 6.39
N ASP A 168 14.35 -9.03 5.86
CA ASP A 168 15.72 -9.60 5.89
C ASP A 168 16.62 -9.03 6.99
N LYS A 169 16.30 -7.85 7.53
CA LYS A 169 17.21 -7.08 8.41
C LYS A 169 16.68 -6.97 9.84
N GLY A 170 15.44 -7.37 10.08
CA GLY A 170 14.80 -7.29 11.38
C GLY A 170 14.35 -5.87 11.74
N MET A 171 14.41 -5.56 13.02
CA MET A 171 13.97 -4.28 13.57
C MET A 171 14.90 -3.13 13.15
N MET A 172 14.32 -2.04 12.66
CA MET A 172 15.04 -0.85 12.22
C MET A 172 14.31 0.42 12.67
N ILE A 173 15.04 1.52 12.79
CA ILE A 173 14.47 2.86 13.01
C ILE A 173 14.48 3.65 11.71
N THR A 174 13.52 4.54 11.52
CA THR A 174 13.50 5.45 10.36
C THR A 174 13.92 6.86 10.76
N ASN A 175 14.20 7.70 9.77
CA ASN A 175 14.37 9.14 9.93
C ASN A 175 13.05 9.93 10.02
N LEU A 176 11.90 9.24 10.09
CA LEU A 176 10.59 9.88 10.23
C LEU A 176 10.25 10.06 11.71
N ILE A 177 9.92 11.29 12.11
CA ILE A 177 9.52 11.65 13.47
C ILE A 177 8.30 12.56 13.37
N PHE A 178 7.24 12.21 14.10
CA PHE A 178 6.06 13.06 14.23
C PHE A 178 6.23 14.01 15.42
N ASP A 179 6.26 15.32 15.16
CA ASP A 179 6.42 16.32 16.22
C ASP A 179 5.16 16.52 17.07
N ASP A 180 3.98 16.31 16.46
CA ASP A 180 2.67 16.63 17.02
C ASP A 180 1.71 15.43 16.95
N ALA A 181 0.91 15.27 18.00
CA ALA A 181 -0.11 14.24 18.13
C ALA A 181 -1.24 14.45 17.11
N ASP A 182 -1.53 15.70 16.75
CA ASP A 182 -2.57 16.03 15.77
C ASP A 182 -2.25 15.48 14.39
N ASN A 183 -0.96 15.42 14.00
CA ASN A 183 -0.55 14.84 12.73
C ASN A 183 -0.77 13.32 12.69
N ILE A 184 -0.43 12.60 13.78
CA ILE A 184 -0.68 11.16 13.88
C ILE A 184 -2.18 10.89 13.91
N LYS A 185 -2.94 11.69 14.68
CA LYS A 185 -4.40 11.57 14.75
C LYS A 185 -5.07 11.85 13.40
N ALA A 186 -4.61 12.84 12.64
CA ALA A 186 -5.13 13.11 11.30
C ALA A 186 -4.88 11.95 10.33
N LEU A 187 -3.72 11.29 10.43
CA LEU A 187 -3.40 10.08 9.66
C LEU A 187 -4.32 8.91 10.07
N ILE A 188 -4.55 8.72 11.37
CA ILE A 188 -5.46 7.68 11.87
C ILE A 188 -6.90 7.96 11.42
N ASP A 189 -7.35 9.21 11.51
CA ASP A 189 -8.68 9.64 11.06
C ASP A 189 -8.85 9.45 9.54
N LEU A 190 -7.80 9.68 8.75
CA LEU A 190 -7.78 9.40 7.31
C LEU A 190 -7.95 7.90 7.02
N ILE A 191 -7.18 7.05 7.70
CA ILE A 191 -7.28 5.58 7.56
C ILE A 191 -8.68 5.11 7.95
N ALA A 192 -9.20 5.56 9.09
CA ALA A 192 -10.52 5.20 9.58
C ALA A 192 -11.61 5.54 8.55
N ARG A 193 -11.57 6.73 7.96
CA ARG A 193 -12.51 7.14 6.90
C ARG A 193 -12.40 6.26 5.65
N GLN A 194 -11.18 5.94 5.20
CA GLN A 194 -10.98 5.09 4.02
C GLN A 194 -11.55 3.67 4.21
N VAL A 195 -11.49 3.13 5.42
CA VAL A 195 -12.01 1.79 5.74
C VAL A 195 -13.47 1.80 6.23
N GLY A 196 -14.12 2.96 6.29
CA GLY A 196 -15.49 3.10 6.78
C GLY A 196 -15.65 2.84 8.28
N ARG A 197 -14.60 3.05 9.08
CA ARG A 197 -14.62 2.93 10.55
C ARG A 197 -14.50 4.29 11.21
N ARG A 198 -14.73 4.31 12.53
CA ARG A 198 -14.59 5.50 13.37
C ARG A 198 -13.66 5.19 14.54
N ILE A 199 -12.96 6.22 14.99
CA ILE A 199 -12.12 6.22 16.18
C ILE A 199 -12.30 7.56 16.88
N ASP A 200 -12.64 7.52 18.15
CA ASP A 200 -12.91 8.70 18.97
C ASP A 200 -12.70 8.36 20.46
N GLN A 201 -12.97 9.32 21.36
CA GLN A 201 -12.75 9.11 22.79
C GLN A 201 -13.64 8.01 23.39
N GLN A 202 -14.78 7.67 22.77
CA GLN A 202 -15.64 6.57 23.21
C GLN A 202 -15.15 5.22 22.66
N THR A 203 -14.54 5.24 21.47
CA THR A 203 -13.97 4.08 20.78
C THR A 203 -12.51 4.33 20.41
N PRO A 204 -11.58 4.35 21.40
CA PRO A 204 -10.20 4.80 21.20
C PRO A 204 -9.27 3.78 20.53
N ILE A 205 -9.82 2.65 20.05
CA ILE A 205 -9.08 1.56 19.40
C ILE A 205 -9.69 1.33 18.02
N LEU A 206 -8.85 1.28 17.00
CA LEU A 206 -9.21 0.98 15.63
C LEU A 206 -8.49 -0.28 15.17
N ASP A 207 -9.25 -1.31 14.84
CA ASP A 207 -8.79 -2.46 14.08
C ASP A 207 -9.42 -2.43 12.69
N ALA A 208 -8.57 -2.42 11.66
CA ALA A 208 -8.99 -2.22 10.28
C ALA A 208 -8.10 -2.96 9.28
N ARG A 209 -8.58 -3.00 8.04
CA ARG A 209 -7.84 -3.53 6.90
C ARG A 209 -7.79 -2.50 5.79
N LEU A 210 -6.58 -2.21 5.33
CA LEU A 210 -6.36 -1.31 4.19
C LEU A 210 -6.74 -1.98 2.87
N PRO A 211 -6.98 -1.21 1.79
CA PRO A 211 -7.30 -1.75 0.47
C PRO A 211 -6.24 -2.69 -0.11
N ASP A 212 -4.98 -2.56 0.30
CA ASP A 212 -3.88 -3.46 -0.09
C ASP A 212 -3.89 -4.79 0.68
N GLY A 213 -4.78 -4.94 1.65
CA GLY A 213 -4.91 -6.12 2.50
C GLY A 213 -4.12 -6.05 3.81
N SER A 214 -3.32 -5.00 4.03
CA SER A 214 -2.56 -4.80 5.26
C SER A 214 -3.49 -4.59 6.47
N ARG A 215 -3.09 -5.12 7.63
CA ARG A 215 -3.80 -4.89 8.90
C ARG A 215 -3.32 -3.60 9.52
N VAL A 216 -4.26 -2.86 10.09
CA VAL A 216 -3.97 -1.64 10.83
C VAL A 216 -4.58 -1.75 12.21
N ASN A 217 -3.75 -1.51 13.21
CA ASN A 217 -4.19 -1.22 14.56
C ASN A 217 -3.80 0.22 14.89
N ALA A 218 -4.73 1.01 15.42
CA ALA A 218 -4.44 2.34 15.92
C ALA A 218 -5.07 2.55 17.30
N THR A 219 -4.40 3.32 18.13
CA THR A 219 -4.93 3.71 19.45
C THR A 219 -4.75 5.20 19.69
N ILE A 220 -5.69 5.80 20.41
CA ILE A 220 -5.64 7.20 20.84
C ILE A 220 -5.83 7.31 22.35
N PRO A 221 -5.46 8.45 22.97
CA PRO A 221 -5.77 8.72 24.37
C PRO A 221 -7.28 8.53 24.65
N PRO A 222 -7.67 7.91 25.78
CA PRO A 222 -6.84 7.59 26.95
C PRO A 222 -6.13 6.23 26.92
N VAL A 223 -6.35 5.38 25.91
CA VAL A 223 -5.73 4.03 25.84
C VAL A 223 -4.21 4.11 25.65
N SER A 224 -3.76 5.12 24.89
CA SER A 224 -2.34 5.41 24.69
C SER A 224 -1.96 6.74 25.37
N PRO A 225 -1.48 6.70 26.64
CA PRO A 225 -1.24 7.91 27.42
C PRO A 225 -0.15 8.82 26.83
N ASP A 226 0.82 8.24 26.12
CA ASP A 226 1.93 8.95 25.47
C ASP A 226 1.55 9.59 24.11
N GLY A 227 0.27 9.50 23.72
CA GLY A 227 -0.26 10.01 22.46
C GLY A 227 -0.69 8.90 21.49
N PRO A 228 -1.20 9.27 20.30
CA PRO A 228 -1.70 8.31 19.33
C PRO A 228 -0.63 7.33 18.83
N THR A 229 -1.00 6.07 18.63
CA THR A 229 -0.12 5.04 18.03
C THR A 229 -0.78 4.38 16.83
N LEU A 230 0.04 3.87 15.92
CA LEU A 230 -0.39 3.21 14.70
C LEU A 230 0.59 2.08 14.36
N THR A 231 0.06 0.87 14.18
CA THR A 231 0.81 -0.28 13.67
C THR A 231 0.19 -0.76 12.38
N VAL A 232 0.98 -0.80 11.31
CA VAL A 232 0.59 -1.38 10.01
C VAL A 232 1.36 -2.67 9.83
N ARG A 233 0.65 -3.79 9.78
CA ARG A 233 1.23 -5.10 9.48
C ARG A 233 0.89 -5.51 8.05
N LYS A 234 1.94 -5.71 7.26
CA LYS A 234 1.89 -5.96 5.82
C LYS A 234 2.09 -7.43 5.51
N PHE A 235 1.20 -7.98 4.71
CA PHE A 235 1.41 -9.29 4.13
C PHE A 235 2.29 -9.20 2.90
N LYS A 236 3.07 -10.24 2.67
CA LYS A 236 3.88 -10.31 1.46
C LYS A 236 2.95 -10.39 0.26
N LYS A 237 3.14 -9.50 -0.71
CA LYS A 237 2.33 -9.45 -1.94
C LYS A 237 2.49 -10.69 -2.81
N ASP A 238 3.71 -11.24 -2.82
CA ASP A 238 4.03 -12.49 -3.49
C ASP A 238 4.35 -13.56 -2.43
N PRO A 239 3.44 -14.52 -2.17
CA PRO A 239 3.65 -15.52 -1.15
C PRO A 239 4.82 -16.44 -1.50
N TYR A 240 5.49 -16.98 -0.47
CA TYR A 240 6.52 -17.98 -0.70
C TYR A 240 5.95 -19.24 -1.35
N THR A 241 6.76 -19.83 -2.23
CA THR A 241 6.47 -21.09 -2.91
C THR A 241 7.17 -22.27 -2.23
N ILE A 242 6.81 -23.49 -2.64
CA ILE A 242 7.45 -24.70 -2.09
C ILE A 242 8.93 -24.74 -2.44
N ILE A 243 9.28 -24.19 -3.61
CA ILE A 243 10.65 -24.09 -4.09
C ILE A 243 11.44 -23.13 -3.19
N ASP A 244 10.83 -22.03 -2.75
CA ASP A 244 11.46 -21.10 -1.81
C ASP A 244 11.75 -21.78 -0.46
N LEU A 245 10.79 -22.53 0.10
CA LEU A 245 11.00 -23.24 1.37
C LEU A 245 12.09 -24.33 1.26
N ILE A 246 12.23 -24.97 0.09
CA ILE A 246 13.33 -25.89 -0.18
C ILE A 246 14.66 -25.15 -0.26
N ASN A 247 14.70 -24.01 -0.96
CA ASN A 247 15.91 -23.19 -1.11
C ASN A 247 16.38 -22.59 0.23
N PHE A 248 15.44 -22.22 1.10
CA PHE A 248 15.71 -21.76 2.47
C PHE A 248 16.13 -22.89 3.41
N LYS A 249 16.12 -24.14 2.94
CA LYS A 249 16.37 -25.35 3.74
C LYS A 249 15.37 -25.50 4.89
N THR A 250 14.19 -24.90 4.79
CA THR A 250 13.08 -25.07 5.75
C THR A 250 12.52 -26.49 5.66
N MET A 251 12.53 -27.09 4.46
CA MET A 251 12.20 -28.49 4.25
C MET A 251 13.02 -29.09 3.10
N SER A 252 13.17 -30.42 3.09
CA SER A 252 13.80 -31.13 1.98
C SER A 252 12.82 -31.33 0.82
N SER A 253 13.34 -31.56 -0.38
CA SER A 253 12.53 -31.94 -1.54
C SER A 253 11.74 -33.23 -1.30
N TYR A 254 12.33 -34.18 -0.57
CA TYR A 254 11.66 -35.42 -0.17
C TYR A 254 10.45 -35.15 0.74
N LEU A 255 10.58 -34.26 1.73
CA LEU A 255 9.46 -33.88 2.59
C LEU A 255 8.39 -33.11 1.81
N ALA A 256 8.78 -32.19 0.93
CA ALA A 256 7.84 -31.49 0.06
C ALA A 256 7.05 -32.44 -0.84
N ALA A 257 7.71 -33.44 -1.44
CA ALA A 257 7.06 -34.47 -2.24
C ALA A 257 6.10 -35.33 -1.41
N PHE A 258 6.50 -35.71 -0.20
CA PHE A 258 5.62 -36.43 0.72
C PHE A 258 4.36 -35.60 1.06
N LEU A 259 4.54 -34.32 1.40
CA LEU A 259 3.42 -33.41 1.69
C LEU A 259 2.52 -33.18 0.47
N TRP A 260 3.08 -33.16 -0.74
CA TRP A 260 2.29 -33.13 -1.97
C TRP A 260 1.40 -34.36 -2.07
N VAL A 261 1.96 -35.57 -1.93
CA VAL A 261 1.17 -36.82 -1.97
C VAL A 261 0.06 -36.80 -0.92
N CYS A 262 0.35 -36.35 0.30
CA CYS A 262 -0.65 -36.23 1.36
C CYS A 262 -1.75 -35.20 1.07
N THR A 263 -1.40 -34.07 0.43
CA THR A 263 -2.35 -32.97 0.18
C THR A 263 -3.20 -33.21 -1.06
N ASP A 264 -2.61 -33.77 -2.12
CA ASP A 264 -3.30 -34.13 -3.37
C ASP A 264 -4.19 -35.36 -3.17
N GLY A 265 -3.69 -36.34 -2.40
CA GLY A 265 -4.36 -37.62 -2.17
C GLY A 265 -4.24 -38.62 -3.33
N LEU A 266 -3.64 -38.24 -4.46
CA LEU A 266 -3.38 -39.07 -5.66
C LEU A 266 -4.56 -39.95 -6.08
N GLY A 267 -5.76 -39.36 -6.09
CA GLY A 267 -6.99 -40.03 -6.51
C GLY A 267 -7.65 -40.92 -5.44
N VAL A 268 -7.14 -40.92 -4.21
CA VAL A 268 -7.78 -41.58 -3.07
C VAL A 268 -8.45 -40.55 -2.17
N LYS A 269 -7.79 -40.15 -1.08
CA LYS A 269 -8.30 -39.14 -0.15
C LYS A 269 -7.12 -38.35 0.42
N PRO A 270 -7.20 -37.01 0.44
CA PRO A 270 -6.17 -36.19 1.08
C PRO A 270 -6.14 -36.42 2.58
N CYS A 271 -4.96 -36.23 3.17
CA CYS A 271 -4.74 -36.32 4.61
C CYS A 271 -5.21 -35.05 5.32
N ASN A 272 -5.76 -35.20 6.52
CA ASN A 272 -5.95 -34.09 7.43
C ASN A 272 -4.63 -33.81 8.14
N ALA A 273 -4.14 -32.58 8.07
CA ALA A 273 -2.88 -32.16 8.67
C ALA A 273 -3.06 -30.88 9.49
N ILE A 274 -2.26 -30.75 10.54
CA ILE A 274 -2.14 -29.53 11.35
C ILE A 274 -0.68 -29.09 11.28
N ILE A 275 -0.46 -27.82 10.89
CA ILE A 275 0.86 -27.21 10.94
C ILE A 275 1.02 -26.52 12.30
N ALA A 276 1.88 -27.07 13.15
CA ALA A 276 2.11 -26.60 14.51
C ALA A 276 3.50 -25.97 14.67
N GLY A 277 3.65 -25.11 15.69
CA GLY A 277 4.88 -24.36 15.97
C GLY A 277 4.63 -23.08 16.76
N GLY A 278 5.70 -22.45 17.27
CA GLY A 278 5.62 -21.19 18.02
C GLY A 278 5.11 -20.01 17.19
N THR A 279 4.80 -18.89 17.85
CA THR A 279 4.47 -17.63 17.16
C THR A 279 5.64 -17.23 16.25
N SER A 280 5.33 -16.73 15.04
CA SER A 280 6.33 -16.35 14.04
C SER A 280 7.24 -17.47 13.51
N SER A 281 6.92 -18.75 13.75
CA SER A 281 7.73 -19.88 13.25
C SER A 281 7.47 -20.26 11.78
N GLY A 282 6.75 -19.44 11.00
CA GLY A 282 6.44 -19.73 9.59
C GLY A 282 5.28 -20.71 9.35
N LYS A 283 4.36 -20.89 10.32
CA LYS A 283 3.19 -21.80 10.17
C LYS A 283 2.30 -21.42 8.99
N THR A 284 1.79 -20.19 8.97
CA THR A 284 0.89 -19.73 7.92
C THR A 284 1.58 -19.77 6.55
N THR A 285 2.86 -19.41 6.50
CA THR A 285 3.70 -19.51 5.30
C THR A 285 3.77 -20.94 4.78
N THR A 286 4.06 -21.90 5.66
CA THR A 286 4.13 -23.33 5.32
C THR A 286 2.79 -23.86 4.83
N LEU A 287 1.68 -23.52 5.53
CA LEU A 287 0.33 -23.89 5.11
C LEU A 287 -0.01 -23.32 3.73
N ASN A 288 0.22 -22.03 3.51
CA ASN A 288 -0.06 -21.36 2.24
C ASN A 288 0.69 -22.01 1.08
N THR A 289 1.91 -22.46 1.36
CA THR A 289 2.77 -23.12 0.38
C THR A 289 2.29 -24.53 0.04
N ILE A 290 1.99 -25.35 1.05
CA ILE A 290 1.52 -26.73 0.87
C ILE A 290 0.13 -26.74 0.21
N ALA A 291 -0.73 -25.79 0.55
CA ALA A 291 -2.07 -25.68 -0.01
C ALA A 291 -2.08 -25.39 -1.52
N ALA A 292 -0.95 -24.99 -2.12
CA ALA A 292 -0.81 -24.94 -3.58
C ALA A 292 -0.88 -26.33 -4.26
N PHE A 293 -0.69 -27.41 -3.48
CA PHE A 293 -0.85 -28.79 -3.95
C PHE A 293 -2.29 -29.29 -4.00
N ILE A 294 -3.25 -28.49 -3.55
CA ILE A 294 -4.67 -28.87 -3.61
C ILE A 294 -5.08 -28.98 -5.11
N PRO A 295 -5.69 -30.10 -5.54
CA PRO A 295 -6.05 -30.29 -6.94
C PRO A 295 -7.07 -29.23 -7.40
N PRO A 296 -6.93 -28.66 -8.61
CA PRO A 296 -7.74 -27.52 -9.08
C PRO A 296 -9.25 -27.81 -9.20
N ARG A 297 -9.62 -29.09 -9.21
CA ARG A 297 -11.02 -29.58 -9.26
C ARG A 297 -11.71 -29.55 -7.90
N GLU A 298 -10.95 -29.44 -6.81
CA GLU A 298 -11.51 -29.44 -5.46
C GLU A 298 -12.13 -28.08 -5.13
N ARG A 299 -13.01 -28.05 -4.14
CA ARG A 299 -13.52 -26.78 -3.59
C ARG A 299 -12.75 -26.46 -2.32
N VAL A 300 -12.12 -25.28 -2.28
CA VAL A 300 -11.37 -24.81 -1.11
C VAL A 300 -12.20 -23.78 -0.36
N ILE A 301 -12.34 -23.96 0.95
CA ILE A 301 -12.98 -22.98 1.84
C ILE A 301 -11.94 -22.59 2.90
N THR A 302 -11.55 -21.32 2.96
CA THR A 302 -10.69 -20.81 4.03
C THR A 302 -11.53 -20.03 5.04
N ILE A 303 -11.23 -20.21 6.32
CA ILE A 303 -11.84 -19.48 7.43
C ILE A 303 -10.70 -18.96 8.27
N GLU A 304 -10.56 -17.64 8.33
CA GLU A 304 -9.42 -17.00 8.98
C GLU A 304 -9.93 -15.86 9.89
N ASP A 305 -9.31 -15.68 11.05
CA ASP A 305 -9.61 -14.52 11.90
C ASP A 305 -9.22 -13.22 11.22
N THR A 306 -8.14 -13.26 10.46
CA THR A 306 -8.01 -12.32 9.36
C THR A 306 -7.22 -12.93 8.22
N LEU A 307 -7.62 -12.60 7.00
CA LEU A 307 -7.17 -13.23 5.77
C LEU A 307 -5.65 -13.05 5.54
N GLU A 308 -4.88 -14.10 5.74
CA GLU A 308 -3.43 -14.19 5.45
C GLU A 308 -3.16 -15.10 4.24
N LEU A 309 -3.99 -16.13 4.04
CA LEU A 309 -3.81 -17.11 2.97
C LEU A 309 -4.03 -16.48 1.59
N GLN A 310 -3.09 -16.75 0.69
CA GLN A 310 -3.07 -16.31 -0.70
C GLN A 310 -2.88 -17.56 -1.57
N LEU A 311 -3.97 -18.28 -1.79
CA LEU A 311 -3.97 -19.54 -2.53
C LEU A 311 -4.31 -19.28 -4.01
N PRO A 312 -3.46 -19.70 -4.96
CA PRO A 312 -3.74 -19.59 -6.39
C PRO A 312 -4.70 -20.71 -6.85
N HIS A 313 -5.84 -20.87 -6.18
CA HIS A 313 -6.81 -21.93 -6.45
C HIS A 313 -8.07 -21.35 -7.13
N PRO A 314 -8.53 -21.91 -8.28
CA PRO A 314 -9.64 -21.31 -9.04
C PRO A 314 -10.98 -21.38 -8.30
N HIS A 315 -11.25 -22.47 -7.59
CA HIS A 315 -12.50 -22.70 -6.86
C HIS A 315 -12.34 -22.48 -5.34
N ILE A 316 -11.94 -21.27 -4.96
CA ILE A 316 -11.75 -20.88 -3.55
C ILE A 316 -12.86 -19.95 -3.04
N LEU A 317 -13.35 -20.23 -1.84
CA LEU A 317 -14.20 -19.34 -1.06
C LEU A 317 -13.42 -18.90 0.19
N ARG A 318 -13.17 -17.60 0.32
CA ARG A 318 -12.47 -17.03 1.48
C ARG A 318 -13.47 -16.44 2.45
N MET A 319 -13.40 -16.85 3.71
CA MET A 319 -14.25 -16.36 4.78
C MET A 319 -13.38 -15.79 5.89
N GLU A 320 -13.80 -14.66 6.43
CA GLU A 320 -13.12 -13.93 7.51
C GLU A 320 -14.06 -13.86 8.70
N THR A 321 -13.54 -14.05 9.91
CA THR A 321 -14.37 -13.89 11.11
C THR A 321 -14.74 -12.42 11.28
N ARG A 322 -15.96 -12.17 11.77
CA ARG A 322 -16.44 -10.83 12.07
C ARG A 322 -16.45 -10.66 13.59
N PRO A 323 -15.69 -9.71 14.15
CA PRO A 323 -15.80 -9.43 15.57
C PRO A 323 -17.21 -8.91 15.89
N PRO A 324 -17.73 -9.18 17.09
CA PRO A 324 -19.03 -8.68 17.52
C PRO A 324 -19.07 -7.15 17.43
N ASN A 325 -20.22 -6.62 17.04
CA ASN A 325 -20.45 -5.18 17.05
C ASN A 325 -20.49 -4.64 18.49
N ILE A 326 -20.62 -3.31 18.62
CA ILE A 326 -20.70 -2.61 19.93
C ILE A 326 -21.85 -3.16 20.81
N GLU A 327 -22.86 -3.80 20.22
CA GLU A 327 -23.99 -4.43 20.93
C GLU A 327 -23.73 -5.91 21.31
N GLY A 328 -22.51 -6.40 21.11
CA GLY A 328 -22.16 -7.79 21.38
C GLY A 328 -22.75 -8.80 20.39
N LYS A 329 -23.29 -8.34 19.25
CA LYS A 329 -23.90 -9.17 18.21
C LYS A 329 -23.01 -9.23 16.97
N GLY A 330 -22.75 -10.43 16.48
CA GLY A 330 -21.93 -10.66 15.28
C GLY A 330 -21.53 -12.11 15.19
#